data_AF-A0A948QKJ7-F1
#
_entry.id   AF-A0A948QKJ7-F1
#
_cell.length_a   1.000
_cell.length_b   1.000
_cell.length_c   1.000
_cell.angle_alpha   90.00
_cell.angle_beta   90.00
_cell.angle_gamma   90.00
#
_symmetry.space_group_name_H-M   'P 1'
#
loop_
_entity.id
_entity.type
_entity.pdbx_description
1 polymer ?
#
loop_
_entity_poly.entity_id
_entity_poly.type
_entity_poly.pdbx_seq_one_letter_code
_entity_poly.pdbx_strand_id
1 'polypeptide(L)'
;MKCKNCGNTADVNEKYCTGCGKEYPFSSNLNNESIIKEAEPATSEPSKPTNSTAKTAKKSNKWLRLGIALLIMIGIGIYGSLDDKAIETNDKGIDSFVAGDSESAIASLIEARDSAVTDDTKLNTNKNLGYVYSTEERYDDALAAFKEALKYADKNSLDYYLVSAEINLLEKNFQEAENNFLAAYNKDPNDYQANNSLALFYLDLDDWAPEFVDYPKALVHAQKSYEQGGEDLYNITQMNLAIAHFFNDNYGETIRLLADYDYSAHPYAAFWTGLAYWAKGDTWNAKTYIKLAMNNGAEVPDELYQAIMVDEAEDTTTE
;
A
#
# COMPACT_ATOMS: atom_id res chain seq x y z
N MET A 1 -21.41 6.90 -36.75
CA MET A 1 -20.90 6.70 -38.14
C MET A 1 -21.30 5.31 -38.63
N LYS A 2 -21.02 4.84 -39.87
CA LYS A 2 -21.22 3.42 -40.25
C LYS A 2 -19.87 2.75 -40.50
N CYS A 3 -19.69 1.53 -39.98
CA CYS A 3 -18.49 0.73 -40.17
C CYS A 3 -18.30 0.43 -41.66
N LYS A 4 -17.16 0.81 -42.24
CA LYS A 4 -16.86 0.59 -43.67
C LYS A 4 -16.69 -0.90 -44.03
N ASN A 5 -16.49 -1.76 -43.04
CA ASN A 5 -16.26 -3.20 -43.24
C ASN A 5 -17.56 -4.02 -43.24
N CYS A 6 -18.51 -3.73 -42.35
CA CYS A 6 -19.74 -4.53 -42.20
C CYS A 6 -21.04 -3.72 -42.26
N GLY A 7 -20.99 -2.39 -42.34
CA GLY A 7 -22.18 -1.53 -42.49
C GLY A 7 -22.97 -1.26 -41.20
N ASN A 8 -22.59 -1.85 -40.06
CA ASN A 8 -23.20 -1.57 -38.76
C ASN A 8 -23.00 -0.11 -38.34
N THR A 9 -23.98 0.44 -37.61
CA THR A 9 -23.88 1.74 -36.95
C THR A 9 -22.74 1.69 -35.94
N ALA A 10 -21.71 2.47 -36.22
CA ALA A 10 -20.53 2.64 -35.39
C ALA A 10 -20.83 3.71 -34.32
N ASP A 11 -20.73 3.29 -33.07
CA ASP A 11 -20.54 4.19 -31.93
C ASP A 11 -19.14 4.79 -32.01
N VAL A 12 -19.05 6.11 -31.81
CA VAL A 12 -17.79 6.86 -31.90
C VAL A 12 -16.87 6.59 -30.71
N ASN A 13 -17.37 5.88 -29.68
CA ASN A 13 -16.64 5.53 -28.48
C ASN A 13 -16.12 4.08 -28.47
N GLU A 14 -16.37 3.29 -29.53
CA GLU A 14 -15.87 1.92 -29.62
C GLU A 14 -14.56 1.84 -30.42
N LYS A 15 -13.54 1.18 -29.86
CA LYS A 15 -12.23 0.96 -30.51
C LYS A 15 -12.28 -0.16 -31.57
N TYR A 16 -13.15 -1.14 -31.39
CA TYR A 16 -13.36 -2.26 -32.32
C TYR A 16 -14.85 -2.33 -32.68
N CYS A 17 -15.14 -2.62 -33.94
CA CYS A 17 -16.53 -2.76 -34.37
C CYS A 17 -17.18 -3.98 -33.72
N THR A 18 -18.18 -3.78 -32.87
CA THR A 18 -18.99 -4.84 -32.22
C THR A 18 -19.62 -5.86 -33.16
N GLY A 19 -19.79 -5.53 -34.45
CA GLY A 19 -20.30 -6.45 -35.45
C GLY A 19 -19.26 -7.36 -36.11
N CYS A 20 -17.99 -6.96 -36.20
CA CYS A 20 -16.98 -7.69 -36.98
C CYS A 20 -15.58 -7.74 -36.36
N GLY A 21 -15.39 -7.17 -35.16
CA GLY A 21 -14.15 -7.21 -34.39
C GLY A 21 -12.98 -6.40 -34.96
N LYS A 22 -13.15 -5.70 -36.10
CA LYS A 22 -12.07 -4.89 -36.70
C LYS A 22 -11.90 -3.55 -35.97
N GLU A 23 -10.65 -3.19 -35.72
CA GLU A 23 -10.25 -1.94 -35.06
C GLU A 23 -10.59 -0.71 -35.92
N TYR A 24 -11.10 0.34 -35.28
CA TYR A 24 -11.18 1.67 -35.86
C TYR A 24 -9.82 2.35 -35.74
N PRO A 25 -9.33 3.05 -36.77
CA PRO A 25 -7.99 3.62 -36.73
C PRO A 25 -7.96 4.83 -35.77
N PHE A 26 -7.36 4.70 -34.57
CA PHE A 26 -6.97 5.85 -33.76
C PHE A 26 -5.61 5.71 -33.06
N SER A 27 -4.88 6.84 -33.01
CA SER A 27 -3.45 6.97 -32.77
C SER A 27 -3.04 7.03 -31.29
N SER A 28 -1.85 6.51 -31.02
CA SER A 28 -1.05 6.61 -29.79
C SER A 28 -0.99 8.02 -29.17
N ASN A 29 -1.58 8.17 -27.98
CA ASN A 29 -1.17 9.07 -26.88
C ASN A 29 -2.19 8.89 -25.74
N LEU A 30 -1.92 7.95 -24.82
CA LEU A 30 -2.74 7.73 -23.63
C LEU A 30 -2.15 8.55 -22.48
N ASN A 31 -2.82 9.65 -22.13
CA ASN A 31 -2.61 10.39 -20.88
C ASN A 31 -3.60 9.86 -19.83
N ASN A 32 -3.21 9.86 -18.55
CA ASN A 32 -3.94 9.32 -17.38
C ASN A 32 -5.48 9.50 -17.38
N GLU A 33 -6.00 10.64 -17.87
CA GLU A 33 -7.44 10.91 -17.92
C GLU A 33 -8.26 9.99 -18.85
N SER A 34 -7.67 9.41 -19.91
CA SER A 34 -8.42 8.56 -20.83
C SER A 34 -8.62 7.14 -20.28
N ILE A 35 -7.67 6.64 -19.48
CA ILE A 35 -7.71 5.29 -18.89
C ILE A 35 -8.78 5.22 -17.78
N ILE A 36 -8.88 6.27 -16.95
CA ILE A 36 -9.90 6.37 -15.89
C ILE A 36 -11.32 6.50 -16.48
N LYS A 37 -11.47 7.07 -17.68
CA LYS A 37 -12.77 7.19 -18.38
C LYS A 37 -13.27 5.89 -19.02
N GLU A 38 -12.39 4.93 -19.26
CA GLU A 38 -12.75 3.60 -19.80
C GLU A 38 -13.15 2.62 -18.70
N ALA A 39 -12.72 2.84 -17.45
CA ALA A 39 -13.13 2.05 -16.29
C ALA A 39 -14.56 2.42 -15.84
N GLU A 40 -15.45 1.44 -15.71
CA GLU A 40 -16.80 1.70 -15.19
C GLU A 40 -16.71 2.14 -13.72
N PRO A 41 -17.37 3.25 -13.33
CA PRO A 41 -17.42 3.67 -11.94
C PRO A 41 -18.16 2.63 -11.07
N ALA A 42 -17.69 2.46 -9.84
CA ALA A 42 -18.26 1.57 -8.82
C ALA A 42 -19.75 1.89 -8.56
N THR A 43 -20.63 1.29 -9.34
CA THR A 43 -22.09 1.51 -9.25
C THR A 43 -22.87 0.23 -8.94
N SER A 44 -22.19 -0.90 -8.74
CA SER A 44 -22.83 -2.16 -8.38
C SER A 44 -22.62 -2.52 -6.91
N GLU A 45 -23.73 -2.88 -6.25
CA GLU A 45 -23.76 -3.54 -4.95
C GLU A 45 -22.73 -4.68 -4.88
N PRO A 46 -22.17 -4.99 -3.68
CA PRO A 46 -21.14 -6.00 -3.53
C PRO A 46 -21.61 -7.36 -4.08
N SER A 47 -21.09 -7.74 -5.25
CA SER A 47 -21.26 -9.06 -5.83
C SER A 47 -20.54 -10.08 -4.93
N LYS A 48 -21.16 -11.25 -4.72
CA LYS A 48 -20.52 -12.34 -3.97
C LYS A 48 -19.23 -12.76 -4.68
N PRO A 49 -18.11 -12.99 -3.95
CA PRO A 49 -16.84 -13.37 -4.56
C PRO A 49 -17.02 -14.67 -5.37
N THR A 50 -16.74 -14.59 -6.67
CA THR A 50 -16.92 -15.70 -7.62
C THR A 50 -15.64 -16.49 -7.86
N ASN A 51 -14.46 -15.90 -7.63
CA ASN A 51 -13.19 -16.51 -8.03
C ASN A 51 -12.45 -17.16 -6.85
N SER A 52 -12.40 -18.50 -6.83
CA SER A 52 -11.71 -19.23 -5.74
C SER A 52 -10.19 -19.06 -5.78
N THR A 53 -9.60 -18.79 -6.95
CA THR A 53 -8.16 -18.54 -7.16
C THR A 53 -7.66 -17.25 -6.54
N ALA A 54 -8.49 -16.19 -6.47
CA ALA A 54 -8.15 -14.97 -5.73
C ALA A 54 -8.12 -15.22 -4.21
N LYS A 55 -8.98 -16.11 -3.71
CA LYS A 55 -8.92 -16.59 -2.31
C LYS A 55 -7.71 -17.51 -2.07
N THR A 56 -7.23 -18.22 -3.07
CA THR A 56 -5.98 -19.00 -2.99
C THR A 56 -4.72 -18.14 -3.11
N ALA A 57 -4.79 -16.98 -3.78
CA ALA A 57 -3.72 -15.98 -3.80
C ALA A 57 -3.44 -15.41 -2.39
N LYS A 58 -4.46 -15.38 -1.52
CA LYS A 58 -4.35 -15.09 -0.08
C LYS A 58 -3.49 -16.11 0.70
N LYS A 59 -3.12 -17.24 0.08
CA LYS A 59 -2.49 -18.42 0.71
C LYS A 59 -1.15 -18.83 0.07
N SER A 60 -0.66 -18.09 -0.94
CA SER A 60 0.58 -18.39 -1.67
C SER A 60 1.55 -17.20 -1.65
N ASN A 61 2.59 -17.31 -0.82
CA ASN A 61 3.23 -16.23 -0.06
C ASN A 61 4.53 -15.67 -0.68
N LYS A 62 4.56 -15.28 -1.95
CA LYS A 62 5.75 -14.60 -2.51
C LYS A 62 5.49 -13.25 -3.16
N TRP A 63 4.27 -13.05 -3.60
CA TRP A 63 3.88 -11.99 -4.52
C TRP A 63 3.26 -10.77 -3.80
N LEU A 64 2.81 -10.97 -2.56
CA LEU A 64 2.17 -9.93 -1.73
C LEU A 64 3.18 -8.94 -1.13
N ARG A 65 4.45 -9.35 -1.02
CA ARG A 65 5.57 -8.59 -0.44
C ARG A 65 5.90 -7.30 -1.20
N LEU A 66 5.53 -7.25 -2.47
CA LEU A 66 5.91 -6.17 -3.37
C LEU A 66 5.02 -4.92 -3.25
N GLY A 67 3.87 -5.00 -2.56
CA GLY A 67 2.94 -3.87 -2.38
C GLY A 67 3.22 -2.95 -1.19
N ILE A 68 4.34 -3.15 -0.48
CA ILE A 68 4.58 -2.64 0.88
C ILE A 68 5.31 -1.29 0.93
N ALA A 69 5.76 -0.77 -0.22
CA ALA A 69 6.71 0.34 -0.31
C ALA A 69 6.29 1.68 0.33
N LEU A 70 5.12 1.79 0.99
CA LEU A 70 4.62 3.04 1.57
C LEU A 70 3.68 2.85 2.76
N LEU A 71 3.71 1.71 3.46
CA LEU A 71 2.72 1.44 4.53
C LEU A 71 3.13 1.96 5.91
N ILE A 72 4.39 2.36 6.07
CA ILE A 72 4.96 2.75 7.35
C ILE A 72 5.45 4.18 7.26
N MET A 73 4.77 5.15 7.92
CA MET A 73 5.37 6.46 8.22
C MET A 73 4.86 7.02 9.56
N ILE A 74 5.75 7.25 10.54
CA ILE A 74 6.73 8.35 10.65
C ILE A 74 6.01 9.65 11.05
N GLY A 75 6.10 9.99 12.33
CA GLY A 75 5.44 11.16 12.91
C GLY A 75 6.13 12.46 12.52
N ILE A 76 5.36 13.39 11.92
CA ILE A 76 5.76 14.77 11.69
C ILE A 76 5.60 15.53 13.02
N GLY A 77 6.72 15.83 13.68
CA GLY A 77 6.73 16.58 14.93
C GLY A 77 6.95 18.07 14.68
N ILE A 78 6.01 18.93 15.09
CA ILE A 78 6.18 20.39 15.03
C ILE A 78 6.76 20.90 16.36
N TYR A 79 8.08 20.97 16.55
CA TYR A 79 8.65 21.55 17.77
C TYR A 79 10.05 22.20 17.61
N GLY A 80 10.14 23.51 17.93
CA GLY A 80 11.33 24.21 18.45
C GLY A 80 12.49 24.55 17.49
N SER A 81 12.95 25.82 17.51
CA SER A 81 13.99 26.36 16.59
C SER A 81 15.40 25.76 16.68
N LEU A 82 15.64 24.79 17.57
CA LEU A 82 16.97 24.20 17.75
C LEU A 82 17.28 23.17 16.66
N ASP A 83 16.25 22.50 16.13
CA ASP A 83 16.37 21.40 15.19
C ASP A 83 15.73 21.69 13.83
N ASP A 84 15.39 22.95 13.51
CA ASP A 84 14.69 23.32 12.26
C ASP A 84 15.33 22.68 11.03
N LYS A 85 16.67 22.73 10.92
CA LYS A 85 17.40 22.08 9.82
C LYS A 85 17.24 20.56 9.83
N ALA A 86 17.40 19.93 11.00
CA ALA A 86 17.31 18.47 11.11
C ALA A 86 15.90 17.98 10.75
N ILE A 87 14.87 18.72 11.19
CA ILE A 87 13.47 18.44 10.87
C ILE A 87 13.20 18.64 9.38
N GLU A 88 13.59 19.77 8.79
CA GLU A 88 13.41 20.01 7.35
C GLU A 88 14.13 18.95 6.50
N THR A 89 15.33 18.55 6.91
CA THR A 89 16.10 17.52 6.21
C THR A 89 15.47 16.12 6.38
N ASN A 90 14.87 15.85 7.55
CA ASN A 90 14.11 14.64 7.80
C ASN A 90 12.89 14.56 6.90
N ASP A 91 12.13 15.64 6.82
CA ASP A 91 10.90 15.74 6.01
C ASP A 91 11.23 15.59 4.53
N LYS A 92 12.33 16.19 4.06
CA LYS A 92 12.84 15.93 2.70
C LYS A 92 13.19 14.45 2.47
N GLY A 93 13.77 13.79 3.47
CA GLY A 93 14.07 12.36 3.41
C GLY A 93 12.82 11.51 3.27
N ILE A 94 11.79 11.85 4.05
CA ILE A 94 10.45 11.27 3.96
C ILE A 94 9.84 11.50 2.57
N ASP A 95 9.83 12.73 2.06
CA ASP A 95 9.29 13.05 0.74
C ASP A 95 10.01 12.29 -0.37
N SER A 96 11.33 12.14 -0.27
CA SER A 96 12.12 11.34 -1.21
C SER A 96 11.72 9.87 -1.16
N PHE A 97 11.48 9.33 0.03
CA PHE A 97 11.03 7.96 0.23
C PHE A 97 9.65 7.73 -0.38
N VAL A 98 8.71 8.65 -0.14
CA VAL A 98 7.37 8.63 -0.75
C VAL A 98 7.43 8.68 -2.26
N ALA A 99 8.39 9.41 -2.82
CA ALA A 99 8.65 9.47 -4.26
C ALA A 99 9.35 8.20 -4.82
N GLY A 100 9.67 7.21 -3.97
CA GLY A 100 10.37 5.98 -4.35
C GLY A 100 11.89 6.15 -4.54
N ASP A 101 12.47 7.27 -4.10
CA ASP A 101 13.92 7.51 -4.12
C ASP A 101 14.54 7.18 -2.75
N SER A 102 14.68 5.88 -2.49
CA SER A 102 15.19 5.36 -1.22
C SER A 102 16.64 5.76 -0.94
N GLU A 103 17.47 5.93 -1.98
CA GLU A 103 18.85 6.38 -1.82
C GLU A 103 18.91 7.84 -1.31
N SER A 104 18.15 8.75 -1.94
CA SER A 104 18.04 10.14 -1.47
C SER A 104 17.37 10.25 -0.11
N ALA A 105 16.39 9.38 0.17
CA ALA A 105 15.74 9.29 1.46
C ALA A 105 16.72 8.94 2.57
N ILE A 106 17.46 7.83 2.42
CA ILE A 106 18.46 7.36 3.39
C ILE A 106 19.53 8.43 3.61
N ALA A 107 20.03 9.05 2.54
CA ALA A 107 21.04 10.11 2.65
C ALA A 107 20.54 11.32 3.46
N SER A 108 19.32 11.78 3.19
CA SER A 108 18.73 12.92 3.88
C SER A 108 18.42 12.59 5.35
N LEU A 109 17.88 11.40 5.63
CA LEU A 109 17.60 10.97 6.99
C LEU A 109 18.89 10.78 7.83
N ILE A 110 20.00 10.35 7.22
CA ILE A 110 21.32 10.33 7.88
C ILE A 110 21.78 11.76 8.22
N GLU A 111 21.66 12.71 7.28
CA GLU A 111 22.02 14.12 7.54
C GLU A 111 21.16 14.72 8.66
N ALA A 112 19.85 14.41 8.65
CA ALA A 112 18.92 14.83 9.70
C ALA A 112 19.33 14.28 11.07
N ARG A 113 19.61 12.98 11.16
CA ARG A 113 20.10 12.33 12.38
C ARG A 113 21.40 12.99 12.89
N ASP A 114 22.36 13.22 12.01
CA ASP A 114 23.67 13.76 12.38
C ASP A 114 23.61 15.23 12.81
N SER A 115 22.55 15.96 12.42
CA SER A 115 22.29 17.35 12.82
C SER A 115 21.32 17.49 13.99
N ALA A 116 20.67 16.41 14.44
CA ALA A 116 19.69 16.42 15.52
C ALA A 116 20.33 16.72 16.88
N VAL A 117 19.75 17.69 17.60
CA VAL A 117 20.21 18.17 18.91
C VAL A 117 19.35 17.62 20.04
N THR A 118 18.02 17.75 19.93
CA THR A 118 17.10 17.28 20.98
C THR A 118 16.91 15.77 20.95
N ASP A 119 16.55 15.19 22.09
CA ASP A 119 16.30 13.75 22.19
C ASP A 119 15.09 13.32 21.36
N ASP A 120 14.05 14.16 21.27
CA ASP A 120 12.88 13.93 20.41
C ASP A 120 13.25 13.86 18.93
N THR A 121 14.08 14.81 18.43
CA THR A 121 14.54 14.80 17.04
C THR A 121 15.44 13.60 16.76
N LYS A 122 16.33 13.24 17.70
CA LYS A 122 17.18 12.05 17.56
C LYS A 122 16.36 10.77 17.55
N LEU A 123 15.34 10.65 18.40
CA LEU A 123 14.41 9.53 18.41
C LEU A 123 13.74 9.41 17.03
N ASN A 124 13.09 10.48 16.57
CA ASN A 124 12.30 10.45 15.34
C ASN A 124 13.17 10.21 14.10
N THR A 125 14.29 10.90 13.94
CA THR A 125 15.18 10.69 12.78
C THR A 125 15.73 9.25 12.72
N ASN A 126 16.12 8.66 13.85
CA ASN A 126 16.54 7.25 13.89
C ASN A 126 15.37 6.27 13.68
N LYS A 127 14.19 6.56 14.23
CA LYS A 127 12.97 5.76 13.99
C LYS A 127 12.62 5.74 12.50
N ASN A 128 12.71 6.88 11.84
CA ASN A 128 12.43 7.06 10.42
C ASN A 128 13.45 6.31 9.55
N LEU A 129 14.74 6.40 9.88
CA LEU A 129 15.77 5.55 9.26
C LEU A 129 15.47 4.07 9.42
N GLY A 130 15.05 3.64 10.62
CA GLY A 130 14.67 2.25 10.88
C GLY A 130 13.56 1.77 9.95
N TYR A 131 12.53 2.58 9.76
CA TYR A 131 11.41 2.27 8.87
C TYR A 131 11.80 2.21 7.38
N VAL A 132 12.60 3.18 6.92
CA VAL A 132 13.11 3.16 5.54
C VAL A 132 13.99 1.94 5.31
N TYR A 133 14.94 1.66 6.21
CA TYR A 133 15.77 0.47 6.09
C TYR A 133 14.96 -0.83 6.14
N SER A 134 13.92 -0.91 6.97
CA SER A 134 13.07 -2.09 7.04
C SER A 134 12.32 -2.33 5.74
N THR A 135 11.81 -1.25 5.12
CA THR A 135 11.11 -1.32 3.83
C THR A 135 12.04 -1.74 2.70
N GLU A 136 13.30 -1.29 2.75
CA GLU A 136 14.37 -1.70 1.82
C GLU A 136 14.97 -3.08 2.14
N GLU A 137 14.35 -3.86 3.04
CA GLU A 137 14.82 -5.17 3.51
C GLU A 137 16.23 -5.17 4.13
N ARG A 138 16.75 -4.00 4.50
CA ARG A 138 18.04 -3.81 5.18
C ARG A 138 17.88 -3.99 6.69
N TYR A 139 17.48 -5.21 7.09
CA TYR A 139 17.04 -5.49 8.46
C TYR A 139 18.10 -5.24 9.54
N ASP A 140 19.38 -5.49 9.24
CA ASP A 140 20.48 -5.21 10.20
C ASP A 140 20.64 -3.69 10.45
N ASP A 141 20.53 -2.88 9.39
CA ASP A 141 20.59 -1.42 9.50
C ASP A 141 19.33 -0.87 10.18
N ALA A 142 18.16 -1.44 9.87
CA ALA A 142 16.90 -1.11 10.52
C ALA A 142 16.96 -1.37 12.03
N LEU A 143 17.46 -2.55 12.42
CA LEU A 143 17.62 -2.93 13.83
C LEU A 143 18.60 -1.99 14.56
N ALA A 144 19.70 -1.61 13.91
CA ALA A 144 20.65 -0.66 14.46
C ALA A 144 20.02 0.74 14.67
N ALA A 145 19.27 1.23 13.69
CA ALA A 145 18.60 2.53 13.75
C ALA A 145 17.50 2.55 14.85
N PHE A 146 16.65 1.52 14.94
CA PHE A 146 15.66 1.45 16.02
C PHE A 146 16.30 1.34 17.40
N LYS A 147 17.40 0.57 17.54
CA LYS A 147 18.16 0.51 18.81
C LYS A 147 18.77 1.86 19.18
N GLU A 148 19.16 2.67 18.21
CA GLU A 148 19.60 4.04 18.46
C GLU A 148 18.42 4.93 18.88
N ALA A 149 17.28 4.88 18.19
CA ALA A 149 16.06 5.61 18.55
C ALA A 149 15.61 5.32 19.99
N LEU A 150 15.64 4.05 20.40
CA LEU A 150 15.21 3.61 21.72
C LEU A 150 16.04 4.24 22.88
N LYS A 151 17.29 4.65 22.62
CA LYS A 151 18.13 5.31 23.64
C LYS A 151 17.59 6.66 24.07
N TYR A 152 16.84 7.33 23.19
CA TYR A 152 16.25 8.65 23.41
C TYR A 152 14.77 8.59 23.79
N ALA A 153 14.15 7.40 23.70
CA ALA A 153 12.77 7.21 24.07
C ALA A 153 12.59 7.17 25.60
N ASP A 154 11.70 8.01 26.11
CA ASP A 154 11.28 7.98 27.51
C ASP A 154 10.72 6.61 27.88
N LYS A 155 11.25 5.99 28.94
CA LYS A 155 10.82 4.65 29.36
C LYS A 155 9.31 4.62 29.64
N ASN A 156 8.62 3.64 29.04
CA ASN A 156 7.16 3.48 29.10
C ASN A 156 6.36 4.59 28.39
N SER A 157 6.97 5.39 27.50
CA SER A 157 6.24 6.27 26.59
C SER A 157 5.59 5.46 25.45
N LEU A 158 4.75 6.12 24.66
CA LEU A 158 4.18 5.53 23.44
C LEU A 158 5.29 5.15 22.46
N ASP A 159 6.22 6.06 22.16
CA ASP A 159 7.36 5.81 21.27
C ASP A 159 8.28 4.69 21.77
N TYR A 160 8.50 4.59 23.08
CA TYR A 160 9.29 3.49 23.65
C TYR A 160 8.69 2.13 23.30
N TYR A 161 7.37 2.00 23.41
CA TYR A 161 6.68 0.76 23.07
C TYR A 161 6.65 0.51 21.57
N LEU A 162 6.40 1.53 20.74
CA LEU A 162 6.43 1.38 19.28
C LEU A 162 7.81 0.91 18.81
N VAL A 163 8.88 1.61 19.19
CA VAL A 163 10.25 1.26 18.79
C VAL A 163 10.66 -0.12 19.34
N SER A 164 10.25 -0.46 20.58
CA SER A 164 10.50 -1.79 21.13
C SER A 164 9.78 -2.90 20.35
N ALA A 165 8.58 -2.63 19.83
CA ALA A 165 7.84 -3.58 19.02
C ALA A 165 8.54 -3.83 17.67
N GLU A 166 9.01 -2.78 16.99
CA GLU A 166 9.77 -2.92 15.72
C GLU A 166 11.07 -3.71 15.91
N ILE A 167 11.80 -3.46 17.01
CA ILE A 167 12.98 -4.25 17.37
C ILE A 167 12.61 -5.73 17.57
N ASN A 168 11.53 -6.01 18.29
CA ASN A 168 11.07 -7.38 18.51
C ASN A 168 10.62 -8.05 17.21
N LEU A 169 10.02 -7.33 16.26
CA LEU A 169 9.71 -7.88 14.93
C LEU A 169 10.97 -8.32 14.19
N LEU A 170 11.97 -7.45 14.09
CA LEU A 170 13.24 -7.75 13.41
C LEU A 170 14.02 -8.88 14.10
N GLU A 171 13.92 -8.98 15.42
CA GLU A 171 14.51 -10.07 16.21
C GLU A 171 13.65 -11.35 16.24
N LYS A 172 12.49 -11.35 15.56
CA LYS A 172 11.54 -12.47 15.46
C LYS A 172 10.91 -12.88 16.80
N ASN A 173 10.82 -11.95 17.73
CA ASN A 173 10.13 -12.08 19.01
C ASN A 173 8.67 -11.62 18.87
N PHE A 174 7.89 -12.27 17.99
CA PHE A 174 6.58 -11.76 17.55
C PHE A 174 5.56 -11.56 18.68
N GLN A 175 5.54 -12.44 19.68
CA GLN A 175 4.66 -12.26 20.84
C GLN A 175 5.01 -10.98 21.63
N GLU A 176 6.29 -10.66 21.77
CA GLU A 176 6.72 -9.43 22.44
C GLU A 176 6.50 -8.20 21.57
N ALA A 177 6.56 -8.34 20.24
CA ALA A 177 6.14 -7.28 19.33
C ALA A 177 4.66 -6.94 19.52
N GLU A 178 3.76 -7.93 19.53
CA GLU A 178 2.33 -7.74 19.80
C GLU A 178 2.11 -7.08 21.17
N ASN A 179 2.76 -7.58 22.22
CA ASN A 179 2.65 -7.02 23.58
C ASN A 179 3.03 -5.53 23.61
N ASN A 180 4.11 -5.16 22.93
CA ASN A 180 4.57 -3.77 22.88
C ASN A 180 3.64 -2.89 22.03
N PHE A 181 3.17 -3.35 20.86
CA PHE A 181 2.17 -2.59 20.10
C PHE A 181 0.88 -2.38 20.90
N LEU A 182 0.40 -3.39 21.62
CA LEU A 182 -0.74 -3.26 22.52
C LEU A 182 -0.45 -2.32 23.70
N ALA A 183 0.77 -2.31 24.22
CA ALA A 183 1.17 -1.35 25.26
C ALA A 183 1.17 0.10 24.74
N ALA A 184 1.63 0.33 23.50
CA ALA A 184 1.53 1.63 22.83
C ALA A 184 0.06 2.06 22.66
N TYR A 185 -0.79 1.17 22.14
CA TYR A 185 -2.22 1.41 22.01
C TYR A 185 -2.91 1.71 23.35
N ASN A 186 -2.49 1.05 24.44
CA ASN A 186 -3.03 1.34 25.77
C ASN A 186 -2.59 2.70 26.33
N LYS A 187 -1.51 3.29 25.81
CA LYS A 187 -1.09 4.66 26.15
C LYS A 187 -1.98 5.69 25.48
N ASP A 188 -2.23 5.49 24.19
CA ASP A 188 -3.17 6.32 23.45
C ASP A 188 -3.94 5.46 22.43
N PRO A 189 -5.20 5.10 22.72
CA PRO A 189 -6.03 4.32 21.82
C PRO A 189 -6.39 5.02 20.51
N ASN A 190 -6.20 6.34 20.44
CA ASN A 190 -6.47 7.18 19.26
C ASN A 190 -5.17 7.59 18.55
N ASP A 191 -4.01 7.13 19.00
CA ASP A 191 -2.77 7.38 18.26
C ASP A 191 -2.81 6.64 16.93
N TYR A 192 -2.62 7.39 15.84
CA TYR A 192 -2.68 6.82 14.50
C TYR A 192 -1.55 5.80 14.30
N GLN A 193 -0.33 6.08 14.81
CA GLN A 193 0.84 5.24 14.57
C GLN A 193 0.68 3.88 15.27
N ALA A 194 0.22 3.86 16.52
CA ALA A 194 -0.06 2.62 17.26
C ALA A 194 -1.15 1.78 16.60
N ASN A 195 -2.22 2.41 16.11
CA ASN A 195 -3.25 1.70 15.36
C ASN A 195 -2.73 1.23 14.00
N ASN A 196 -1.93 2.02 13.28
CA ASN A 196 -1.32 1.62 12.02
C ASN A 196 -0.42 0.39 12.19
N SER A 197 0.48 0.41 13.18
CA SER A 197 1.38 -0.71 13.46
C SER A 197 0.63 -1.97 13.85
N LEU A 198 -0.43 -1.88 14.67
CA LEU A 198 -1.29 -3.03 14.97
C LEU A 198 -2.02 -3.56 13.73
N ALA A 199 -2.50 -2.67 12.86
CA ALA A 199 -3.15 -3.07 11.62
C ALA A 199 -2.18 -3.87 10.73
N LEU A 200 -0.97 -3.36 10.52
CA LEU A 200 0.06 -4.03 9.72
C LEU A 200 0.52 -5.34 10.35
N PHE A 201 0.70 -5.38 11.67
CA PHE A 201 1.07 -6.59 12.40
C PHE A 201 0.04 -7.71 12.20
N TYR A 202 -1.26 -7.40 12.34
CA TYR A 202 -2.32 -8.39 12.15
C TYR A 202 -2.61 -8.73 10.67
N LEU A 203 -2.16 -7.89 9.73
CA LEU A 203 -2.17 -8.22 8.30
C LEU A 203 -1.06 -9.21 7.94
N ASP A 204 0.12 -9.04 8.53
CA ASP A 204 1.36 -9.81 8.29
C ASP A 204 1.65 -9.99 6.79
N LEU A 205 1.72 -8.87 6.05
CA LEU A 205 1.89 -8.89 4.60
C LEU A 205 3.21 -9.55 4.15
N ASP A 206 4.22 -9.53 5.02
CA ASP A 206 5.54 -10.13 4.79
C ASP A 206 5.62 -11.62 5.12
N ASP A 207 4.59 -12.18 5.75
CA ASP A 207 4.54 -13.57 6.23
C ASP A 207 5.67 -13.85 7.25
N TRP A 208 5.87 -12.92 8.19
CA TRP A 208 6.86 -13.07 9.27
C TRP A 208 6.26 -13.83 10.45
N ALA A 209 5.00 -13.57 10.76
CA ALA A 209 4.30 -14.02 11.96
C ALA A 209 2.89 -14.56 11.64
N PRO A 210 2.75 -15.57 10.76
CA PRO A 210 1.46 -16.03 10.24
C PRO A 210 0.50 -16.53 11.33
N GLU A 211 1.00 -16.94 12.48
CA GLU A 211 0.22 -17.33 13.65
C GLU A 211 -0.53 -16.18 14.32
N PHE A 212 -0.13 -14.93 14.05
CA PHE A 212 -0.76 -13.71 14.58
C PHE A 212 -1.75 -13.06 13.60
N VAL A 213 -1.89 -13.58 12.38
CA VAL A 213 -2.83 -13.03 11.38
C VAL A 213 -4.26 -12.98 11.91
N ASP A 214 -4.85 -11.78 11.90
CA ASP A 214 -6.23 -11.53 12.34
C ASP A 214 -6.82 -10.35 11.55
N TYR A 215 -7.36 -10.64 10.36
CA TYR A 215 -7.88 -9.61 9.46
C TYR A 215 -9.00 -8.75 10.07
N PRO A 216 -9.96 -9.29 10.85
CA PRO A 216 -10.94 -8.46 11.55
C PRO A 216 -10.29 -7.45 12.51
N LYS A 217 -9.29 -7.86 13.31
CA LYS A 217 -8.55 -6.91 14.15
C LYS A 217 -7.78 -5.89 13.33
N ALA A 218 -7.12 -6.33 12.26
CA ALA A 218 -6.39 -5.44 11.36
C ALA A 218 -7.29 -4.33 10.81
N LEU A 219 -8.50 -4.67 10.37
CA LEU A 219 -9.47 -3.70 9.86
C LEU A 219 -9.92 -2.70 10.92
N VAL A 220 -10.17 -3.14 12.16
CA VAL A 220 -10.54 -2.24 13.25
C VAL A 220 -9.45 -1.20 13.50
N HIS A 221 -8.19 -1.65 13.53
CA HIS A 221 -7.06 -0.75 13.77
C HIS A 221 -6.76 0.14 12.55
N ALA A 222 -6.86 -0.38 11.33
CA ALA A 222 -6.69 0.43 10.12
C ALA A 222 -7.73 1.55 10.02
N GLN A 223 -9.00 1.24 10.36
CA GLN A 223 -10.07 2.24 10.40
C GLN A 223 -9.77 3.35 11.40
N LYS A 224 -9.34 2.99 12.62
CA LYS A 224 -8.93 3.98 13.63
C LYS A 224 -7.75 4.81 13.16
N SER A 225 -6.73 4.18 12.59
CA SER A 225 -5.57 4.90 12.06
C SER A 225 -5.97 5.91 10.99
N TYR A 226 -6.92 5.56 10.11
CA TYR A 226 -7.43 6.45 9.06
C TYR A 226 -8.27 7.58 9.63
N GLU A 227 -9.14 7.33 10.61
CA GLU A 227 -9.95 8.35 11.27
C GLU A 227 -9.12 9.39 12.04
N GLN A 228 -7.96 8.97 12.56
CA GLN A 228 -7.05 9.82 13.32
C GLN A 228 -5.89 10.35 12.47
N GLY A 229 -5.73 9.86 11.24
CA GLY A 229 -4.75 10.36 10.28
C GLY A 229 -5.13 11.77 9.83
N GLY A 230 -4.22 12.73 10.00
CA GLY A 230 -4.37 14.07 9.45
C GLY A 230 -4.29 14.08 7.91
N GLU A 231 -4.52 15.24 7.29
CA GLU A 231 -4.48 15.41 5.82
C GLU A 231 -3.16 14.91 5.22
N ASP A 232 -2.03 15.15 5.88
CA ASP A 232 -0.69 14.75 5.43
C ASP A 232 -0.48 13.22 5.41
N LEU A 233 -1.30 12.47 6.15
CA LEU A 233 -1.19 11.01 6.32
C LEU A 233 -2.34 10.26 5.63
N TYR A 234 -3.24 10.99 4.98
CA TYR A 234 -4.46 10.47 4.38
C TYR A 234 -4.14 9.37 3.35
N ASN A 235 -3.16 9.59 2.47
CA ASN A 235 -2.81 8.62 1.41
C ASN A 235 -2.25 7.29 1.96
N ILE A 236 -1.56 7.29 3.10
CA ILE A 236 -0.97 6.05 3.65
C ILE A 236 -2.02 5.29 4.46
N THR A 237 -2.70 5.99 5.37
CA THR A 237 -3.70 5.37 6.25
C THR A 237 -4.92 4.89 5.46
N GLN A 238 -5.31 5.60 4.40
CA GLN A 238 -6.36 5.16 3.47
C GLN A 238 -5.94 3.93 2.67
N MET A 239 -4.67 3.84 2.23
CA MET A 239 -4.15 2.66 1.53
C MET A 239 -4.14 1.45 2.46
N ASN A 240 -3.66 1.61 3.70
CA ASN A 240 -3.70 0.55 4.72
C ASN A 240 -5.14 0.10 5.04
N LEU A 241 -6.08 1.03 5.12
CA LEU A 241 -7.49 0.71 5.28
C LEU A 241 -8.04 -0.06 4.06
N ALA A 242 -7.72 0.37 2.84
CA ALA A 242 -8.14 -0.32 1.62
C ALA A 242 -7.60 -1.76 1.54
N ILE A 243 -6.34 -1.97 1.94
CA ILE A 243 -5.71 -3.29 2.06
C ILE A 243 -6.41 -4.11 3.14
N ALA A 244 -6.68 -3.54 4.31
CA ALA A 244 -7.42 -4.24 5.37
C ALA A 244 -8.83 -4.64 4.93
N HIS A 245 -9.53 -3.80 4.15
CA HIS A 245 -10.78 -4.18 3.50
C HIS A 245 -10.60 -5.33 2.52
N PHE A 246 -9.54 -5.32 1.70
CA PHE A 246 -9.25 -6.41 0.77
C PHE A 246 -9.10 -7.74 1.50
N PHE A 247 -8.33 -7.78 2.60
CA PHE A 247 -8.15 -8.98 3.42
C PHE A 247 -9.39 -9.41 4.20
N ASN A 248 -10.37 -8.53 4.38
CA ASN A 248 -11.68 -8.86 4.92
C ASN A 248 -12.73 -9.16 3.83
N ASP A 249 -12.28 -9.40 2.60
CA ASP A 249 -13.10 -9.68 1.43
C ASP A 249 -14.09 -8.54 1.08
N ASN A 250 -13.82 -7.33 1.57
CA ASN A 250 -14.59 -6.10 1.31
C ASN A 250 -14.09 -5.37 0.06
N TYR A 251 -13.96 -6.08 -1.06
CA TYR A 251 -13.30 -5.59 -2.28
C TYR A 251 -13.92 -4.32 -2.89
N GLY A 252 -15.24 -4.15 -2.76
CA GLY A 252 -15.90 -2.92 -3.22
C GLY A 252 -15.43 -1.68 -2.44
N GLU A 253 -15.12 -1.84 -1.16
CA GLU A 253 -14.63 -0.77 -0.32
C GLU A 253 -13.15 -0.47 -0.59
N THR A 254 -12.33 -1.50 -0.87
CA THR A 254 -10.97 -1.32 -1.40
C THR A 254 -10.99 -0.45 -2.66
N ILE A 255 -11.85 -0.78 -3.64
CA ILE A 255 -11.97 -0.01 -4.89
C ILE A 255 -12.44 1.42 -4.60
N ARG A 256 -13.44 1.60 -3.73
CA ARG A 256 -13.99 2.91 -3.37
C ARG A 256 -12.92 3.80 -2.71
N LEU A 257 -12.17 3.25 -1.76
CA LEU A 257 -11.12 3.97 -1.05
C LEU A 257 -9.98 4.36 -1.99
N LEU A 258 -9.68 3.57 -3.03
CA LEU A 258 -8.58 3.85 -3.94
C LEU A 258 -9.01 4.61 -5.22
N ALA A 259 -10.30 4.87 -5.41
CA ALA A 259 -10.86 5.41 -6.66
C ALA A 259 -10.23 6.75 -7.10
N ASP A 260 -9.94 7.63 -6.14
CA ASP A 260 -9.46 9.00 -6.40
C ASP A 260 -7.93 9.15 -6.24
N TYR A 261 -7.18 8.04 -6.10
CA TYR A 261 -5.72 8.10 -6.01
C TYR A 261 -5.08 8.59 -7.30
N ASP A 262 -4.02 9.39 -7.16
CA ASP A 262 -3.07 9.59 -8.24
C ASP A 262 -2.20 8.32 -8.39
N TYR A 263 -2.63 7.43 -9.28
CA TYR A 263 -1.94 6.19 -9.61
C TYR A 263 -0.56 6.39 -10.26
N SER A 264 -0.25 7.58 -10.77
CA SER A 264 1.09 7.86 -11.29
C SER A 264 2.11 8.08 -10.17
N ALA A 265 1.68 8.70 -9.08
CA ALA A 265 2.48 8.85 -7.87
C ALA A 265 2.41 7.61 -6.96
N HIS A 266 1.31 6.85 -7.01
CA HIS A 266 1.07 5.69 -6.13
C HIS A 266 0.67 4.46 -6.95
N PRO A 267 1.62 3.84 -7.68
CA PRO A 267 1.32 2.74 -8.59
C PRO A 267 0.76 1.50 -7.88
N TYR A 268 1.07 1.32 -6.58
CA TYR A 268 0.51 0.25 -5.77
C TYR A 268 -0.97 0.43 -5.41
N ALA A 269 -1.51 1.65 -5.44
CA ALA A 269 -2.95 1.84 -5.34
C ALA A 269 -3.66 1.21 -6.56
N ALA A 270 -3.08 1.33 -7.77
CA ALA A 270 -3.63 0.68 -8.96
C ALA A 270 -3.50 -0.84 -8.86
N PHE A 271 -2.40 -1.34 -8.29
CA PHE A 271 -2.21 -2.76 -8.02
C PHE A 271 -3.34 -3.32 -7.14
N TRP A 272 -3.56 -2.73 -5.97
CA TRP A 272 -4.61 -3.18 -5.03
C TRP A 272 -6.03 -3.04 -5.61
N THR A 273 -6.30 -1.98 -6.37
CA THR A 273 -7.55 -1.84 -7.13
C THR A 273 -7.73 -2.98 -8.14
N GLY A 274 -6.68 -3.31 -8.91
CA GLY A 274 -6.70 -4.42 -9.87
C GLY A 274 -6.95 -5.78 -9.21
N LEU A 275 -6.33 -6.03 -8.06
CA LEU A 275 -6.58 -7.25 -7.27
C LEU A 275 -8.01 -7.32 -6.75
N ALA A 276 -8.56 -6.20 -6.28
CA ALA A 276 -9.94 -6.15 -5.81
C ALA A 276 -10.94 -6.47 -6.93
N TYR A 277 -10.72 -5.94 -8.15
CA TYR A 277 -11.52 -6.30 -9.32
C TYR A 277 -11.38 -7.79 -9.68
N TRP A 278 -10.16 -8.32 -9.67
CA TRP A 278 -9.91 -9.72 -9.96
C TRP A 278 -10.63 -10.65 -8.97
N ALA A 279 -10.61 -10.31 -7.68
CA ALA A 279 -11.30 -11.05 -6.63
C ALA A 279 -12.84 -11.02 -6.76
N LYS A 280 -13.40 -9.94 -7.33
CA LYS A 280 -14.82 -9.83 -7.71
C LYS A 280 -15.17 -10.58 -9.01
N GLY A 281 -14.19 -11.10 -9.74
CA GLY A 281 -14.38 -11.74 -11.05
C GLY A 281 -14.47 -10.76 -12.22
N ASP A 282 -14.15 -9.49 -12.02
CA ASP A 282 -14.12 -8.48 -13.08
C ASP A 282 -12.74 -8.47 -13.75
N THR A 283 -12.57 -9.40 -14.70
CA THR A 283 -11.29 -9.64 -15.36
C THR A 283 -10.86 -8.47 -16.25
N TRP A 284 -11.81 -7.70 -16.80
CA TRP A 284 -11.50 -6.55 -17.65
C TRP A 284 -10.86 -5.43 -16.83
N ASN A 285 -11.53 -5.01 -15.74
CA ASN A 285 -10.97 -3.97 -14.86
C ASN A 285 -9.68 -4.45 -14.18
N ALA A 286 -9.61 -5.72 -13.76
CA ALA A 286 -8.39 -6.29 -13.20
C ALA A 286 -7.19 -6.14 -14.15
N LYS A 287 -7.34 -6.53 -15.42
CA LYS A 287 -6.28 -6.41 -16.43
C LYS A 287 -5.87 -4.95 -16.64
N THR A 288 -6.84 -4.03 -16.67
CA THR A 288 -6.60 -2.59 -16.85
C THR A 288 -5.76 -2.02 -15.71
N TYR A 289 -6.17 -2.22 -14.46
CA TYR A 289 -5.49 -1.64 -13.30
C TYR A 289 -4.14 -2.29 -13.01
N ILE A 290 -3.97 -3.59 -13.27
CA ILE A 290 -2.66 -4.26 -13.13
C ILE A 290 -1.66 -3.73 -14.18
N LYS A 291 -2.08 -3.53 -15.43
CA LYS A 291 -1.23 -2.89 -16.44
C LYS A 291 -0.90 -1.45 -16.07
N LEU A 292 -1.86 -0.71 -15.53
CA LEU A 292 -1.64 0.66 -15.05
C LEU A 292 -0.60 0.71 -13.93
N ALA A 293 -0.67 -0.22 -12.97
CA ALA A 293 0.30 -0.34 -11.89
C ALA A 293 1.72 -0.54 -12.45
N MET A 294 1.90 -1.52 -13.35
CA MET A 294 3.20 -1.82 -13.97
C MET A 294 3.74 -0.65 -14.81
N ASN A 295 2.88 0.01 -15.58
CA ASN A 295 3.28 1.15 -16.41
C ASN A 295 3.80 2.34 -15.58
N ASN A 296 3.34 2.45 -14.32
CA ASN A 296 3.79 3.45 -13.36
C ASN A 296 4.84 2.90 -12.37
N GLY A 297 5.43 1.73 -12.65
CA GLY A 297 6.59 1.21 -11.93
C GLY A 297 6.28 0.31 -10.73
N ALA A 298 5.02 -0.04 -10.45
CA ALA A 298 4.75 -1.08 -9.45
C ALA A 298 5.27 -2.43 -9.96
N GLU A 299 5.97 -3.13 -9.08
CA GLU A 299 6.39 -4.49 -9.37
C GLU A 299 5.18 -5.41 -9.29
N VAL A 300 4.81 -5.98 -10.44
CA VAL A 300 3.77 -6.99 -10.50
C VAL A 300 4.41 -8.36 -10.69
N PRO A 301 4.15 -9.27 -9.76
CA PRO A 301 4.73 -10.59 -9.82
C PRO A 301 4.28 -11.44 -11.02
N ASP A 302 5.22 -12.11 -11.70
CA ASP A 302 4.98 -12.82 -12.96
C ASP A 302 3.82 -13.82 -12.91
N GLU A 303 3.74 -14.69 -11.90
CA GLU A 303 2.65 -15.69 -11.81
C GLU A 303 1.29 -15.02 -11.62
N LEU A 304 1.25 -13.93 -10.85
CA LEU A 304 0.03 -13.15 -10.65
C LEU A 304 -0.37 -12.43 -11.93
N TYR A 305 0.59 -11.82 -12.63
CA TYR A 305 0.36 -11.22 -13.94
C TYR A 305 -0.19 -12.27 -14.92
N GLN A 306 0.43 -13.44 -15.04
CA GLN A 306 -0.07 -14.51 -15.90
C GLN A 306 -1.49 -14.94 -15.50
N ALA A 307 -1.74 -15.16 -14.21
CA ALA A 307 -3.06 -15.58 -13.72
C ALA A 307 -4.18 -14.56 -14.03
N ILE A 308 -3.87 -13.26 -14.01
CA ILE A 308 -4.82 -12.19 -14.33
C ILE A 308 -4.96 -11.99 -15.84
N MET A 309 -3.88 -12.17 -16.59
CA MET A 309 -3.82 -11.88 -18.03
C MET A 309 -4.32 -13.02 -18.91
N VAL A 310 -4.36 -14.25 -18.41
CA VAL A 310 -5.01 -15.37 -19.11
C VAL A 310 -6.46 -14.99 -19.40
N ASP A 311 -6.81 -14.97 -20.68
CA ASP A 311 -8.22 -15.00 -21.07
C ASP A 311 -8.74 -16.39 -20.69
N GLU A 312 -9.88 -16.45 -19.98
CA GLU A 312 -10.66 -17.69 -19.91
C GLU A 312 -11.18 -18.00 -21.33
N ALA A 313 -10.28 -18.43 -22.20
CA ALA A 313 -10.61 -18.98 -23.50
C ALA A 313 -10.70 -20.49 -23.33
N GLU A 314 -11.89 -21.00 -23.64
CA GLU A 314 -12.26 -22.40 -23.85
C GLU A 314 -12.70 -23.21 -22.61
N ASP A 315 -13.82 -22.80 -21.98
CA ASP A 315 -14.89 -23.76 -21.71
C ASP A 315 -15.89 -23.76 -22.87
N THR A 316 -15.41 -24.18 -24.04
CA THR A 316 -16.25 -24.72 -25.10
C THR A 316 -15.65 -26.05 -25.52
N THR A 317 -15.55 -26.99 -24.57
CA THR A 317 -15.42 -28.40 -24.93
C THR A 317 -16.80 -29.04 -24.96
N THR A 318 -17.21 -29.36 -26.19
CA THR A 318 -17.89 -30.61 -26.58
C THR A 318 -19.22 -30.95 -25.91
N GLU A 319 -20.33 -30.72 -26.61
CA GLU A 319 -21.02 -31.73 -27.44
C GLU A 319 -22.03 -31.08 -28.41
#